data_AF-A0A7C4NI46-F1
#
_entry.id   AF-A0A7C4NI46-F1
#
_cell.length_a   1.000
_cell.length_b   1.000
_cell.length_c   1.000
_cell.angle_alpha   90.00
_cell.angle_beta   90.00
_cell.angle_gamma   90.00
#
_symmetry.space_group_name_H-M   'P 1'
#
loop_
_entity.id
_entity.type
_entity.pdbx_description
1 polymer ?
#
loop_
_entity_poly.entity_id
_entity_poly.type
_entity_poly.pdbx_seq_one_letter_code
_entity_poly.pdbx_strand_id
1 'polypeptide(L)' 'MLKVILYFNKKVREAIANGAPLTRILRLPVREDIARMKIVPYDKIKDTVEDVMRKIDEQITSLVKSQKVVVV' A
#
# COMPACT_ATOMS: atom_id res chain seq x y z
N MET A 1 -11.77 1.62 -7.47
CA MET A 1 -10.91 0.44 -7.22
C MET A 1 -9.66 0.40 -8.10
N LEU A 2 -9.77 0.40 -9.45
CA LEU A 2 -8.61 0.32 -10.35
C LEU A 2 -7.52 1.36 -10.04
N LYS A 3 -7.92 2.62 -9.79
CA LYS A 3 -7.00 3.70 -9.38
C LYS A 3 -6.10 3.30 -8.19
N VAL A 4 -6.68 2.66 -7.17
CA VAL A 4 -5.96 2.25 -5.96
C VAL A 4 -4.99 1.11 -6.25
N ILE A 5 -5.38 0.15 -7.10
CA ILE A 5 -4.50 -0.95 -7.53
C ILE A 5 -3.28 -0.42 -8.29
N LEU A 6 -3.49 0.52 -9.23
CA LEU A 6 -2.40 1.14 -9.97
C LEU A 6 -1.51 1.98 -9.05
N TYR A 7 -2.10 2.69 -8.09
CA TYR A 7 -1.36 3.44 -7.08
C TYR A 7 -0.49 2.55 -6.21
N PHE A 8 -1.03 1.44 -5.70
CA PHE A 8 -0.28 0.44 -4.95
C PHE A 8 0.88 -0.11 -5.77
N ASN A 9 0.65 -0.53 -7.02
CA ASN A 9 1.71 -1.02 -7.91
C ASN A 9 2.83 0.02 -8.13
N LYS A 10 2.49 1.31 -8.30
CA LYS A 10 3.49 2.37 -8.40
C LYS A 10 4.36 2.45 -7.14
N LYS A 11 3.73 2.51 -5.96
CA LYS A 11 4.45 2.61 -4.69
C LYS A 11 5.29 1.38 -4.36
N VAL A 12 4.81 0.19 -4.72
CA VAL A 12 5.58 -1.05 -4.59
C VAL A 12 6.84 -1.02 -5.45
N ARG A 13 6.74 -0.56 -6.70
CA ARG A 13 7.92 -0.42 -7.58
C ARG A 13 8.94 0.55 -7.00
N GLU A 14 8.48 1.68 -6.48
CA GLU A 14 9.34 2.66 -5.79
C GLU A 14 9.99 2.04 -4.53
N ALA A 15 9.26 1.28 -3.73
CA ALA A 15 9.80 0.63 -2.53
C ALA A 15 10.87 -0.43 -2.86
N ILE A 16 10.63 -1.25 -3.90
CA ILE A 16 11.59 -2.26 -4.36
C ILE A 16 12.86 -1.59 -4.88
N ALA A 17 12.73 -0.50 -5.66
CA ALA A 17 13.88 0.29 -6.11
C ALA A 17 14.69 0.88 -4.95
N ASN A 18 14.04 1.13 -3.80
CA ASN A 18 14.69 1.56 -2.55
C ASN A 18 15.19 0.40 -1.67
N GLY A 19 15.22 -0.84 -2.19
CA GLY A 19 15.79 -2.01 -1.51
C GLY A 19 14.82 -2.75 -0.57
N ALA A 20 13.52 -2.41 -0.57
CA ALA A 20 12.54 -3.15 0.22
C ALA A 20 12.29 -4.55 -0.38
N PRO A 21 12.37 -5.63 0.42
CA PRO A 21 12.13 -6.98 -0.08
C PRO A 21 10.67 -7.20 -0.44
N LEU A 22 10.41 -7.74 -1.64
CA LEU A 22 9.06 -8.02 -2.15
C LEU A 22 8.24 -8.88 -1.17
N THR A 23 8.85 -9.87 -0.52
CA THR A 23 8.19 -10.75 0.44
C THR A 23 7.58 -9.99 1.63
N ARG A 24 8.19 -8.89 2.07
CA ARG A 24 7.62 -8.04 3.14
C ARG A 24 6.48 -7.17 2.61
N ILE A 25 6.61 -6.63 1.40
CA ILE A 25 5.55 -5.86 0.73
C ILE A 25 4.29 -6.70 0.55
N LEU A 26 4.44 -7.96 0.15
CA LEU A 26 3.32 -8.88 -0.05
C LEU A 26 2.58 -9.22 1.26
N ARG A 27 3.17 -8.96 2.43
CA ARG A 27 2.55 -9.18 3.75
C ARG A 27 1.87 -7.93 4.33
N LEU A 28 1.85 -6.82 3.59
CA LEU A 28 1.24 -5.59 4.07
C LEU A 28 -0.29 -5.72 4.17
N PRO A 29 -0.91 -5.37 5.32
CA PRO A 29 -2.35 -5.53 5.54
C PRO A 29 -3.24 -4.66 4.64
N VAL A 30 -2.66 -3.65 3.98
CA VAL A 30 -3.40 -2.83 3.00
C VAL A 30 -3.89 -3.66 1.79
N ARG A 31 -3.31 -4.83 1.53
CA ARG A 31 -3.77 -5.72 0.44
C ARG A 31 -5.19 -6.23 0.68
N GLU A 32 -5.52 -6.57 1.91
CA GLU A 32 -6.84 -7.00 2.34
C GLU A 32 -7.84 -5.83 2.24
N ASP A 33 -7.41 -4.62 2.57
CA ASP A 33 -8.21 -3.40 2.40
C ASP A 33 -8.56 -3.18 0.92
N ILE A 34 -7.58 -3.30 0.00
CA ILE A 34 -7.80 -3.20 -1.46
C ILE A 34 -8.77 -4.29 -1.93
N ALA A 35 -8.64 -5.53 -1.43
CA ALA A 35 -9.50 -6.64 -1.82
C ALA A 35 -10.95 -6.43 -1.35
N ARG A 36 -11.17 -5.85 -0.16
CA ARG A 36 -12.49 -5.53 0.39
C ARG A 36 -13.18 -4.35 -0.30
N MET A 37 -12.47 -3.53 -1.07
CA MET A 37 -13.08 -2.42 -1.82
C MET A 37 -14.21 -2.87 -2.77
N LYS A 38 -14.20 -4.13 -3.22
CA LYS A 38 -15.22 -4.67 -4.13
C LYS A 38 -16.63 -4.78 -3.51
N ILE A 39 -16.74 -4.76 -2.19
CA ILE A 39 -18.01 -4.87 -1.44
C ILE A 39 -18.40 -3.57 -0.74
N VAL A 40 -17.69 -2.48 -1.03
CA VAL A 40 -17.93 -1.18 -0.38
C VAL A 40 -19.15 -0.50 -1.00
N PRO A 41 -20.11 -0.02 -0.18
CA PRO A 41 -21.25 0.77 -0.65
C PRO A 41 -20.83 2.01 -1.45
N TYR A 42 -21.59 2.34 -2.50
CA TYR A 42 -21.25 3.42 -3.45
C TYR A 42 -21.06 4.79 -2.79
N ASP A 43 -21.87 5.10 -1.78
CA ASP A 43 -21.82 6.32 -0.96
C ASP A 43 -20.51 6.45 -0.18
N LYS A 44 -19.81 5.33 0.08
CA LYS A 44 -18.56 5.30 0.86
C LYS A 44 -17.31 5.10 0.01
N ILE A 45 -17.45 4.99 -1.32
CA ILE A 45 -16.31 4.70 -2.21
C ILE A 45 -15.24 5.77 -2.13
N LYS A 46 -15.64 7.06 -2.11
CA LYS A 46 -14.69 8.18 -2.11
C LYS A 46 -13.82 8.14 -0.85
N ASP A 47 -14.45 8.09 0.32
CA ASP A 47 -13.77 8.06 1.61
C ASP A 47 -12.88 6.81 1.71
N THR A 48 -13.38 5.66 1.26
CA THR A 48 -12.59 4.42 1.25
C THR A 48 -11.37 4.53 0.34
N VAL A 49 -11.49 5.15 -0.84
CA VAL A 49 -10.36 5.35 -1.75
C VAL A 49 -9.29 6.21 -1.09
N GLU A 50 -9.68 7.32 -0.46
CA GLU A 50 -8.76 8.24 0.22
C GLU A 50 -8.07 7.54 1.41
N ASP A 51 -8.82 6.81 2.22
CA ASP A 51 -8.28 6.06 3.35
C ASP A 51 -7.32 4.96 2.93
N VAL A 52 -7.66 4.17 1.92
CA VAL A 52 -6.79 3.10 1.44
C VAL A 52 -5.51 3.68 0.82
N MET A 53 -5.61 4.76 0.06
CA MET A 53 -4.42 5.43 -0.49
C MET A 53 -3.49 5.94 0.62
N ARG A 54 -4.04 6.56 1.67
CA ARG A 54 -3.26 6.98 2.85
C ARG A 54 -2.57 5.79 3.53
N LYS A 55 -3.29 4.68 3.75
CA LYS A 55 -2.71 3.45 4.34
C LYS A 55 -1.59 2.87 3.48
N ILE A 56 -1.72 2.91 2.15
CA ILE A 56 -0.66 2.47 1.23
C ILE A 56 0.61 3.28 1.50
N ASP A 57 0.51 4.60 1.55
CA ASP A 57 1.66 5.49 1.77
C ASP A 57 2.30 5.27 3.14
N GLU A 58 1.50 5.21 4.20
CA GLU A 58 1.98 4.98 5.56
C GLU A 58 2.72 3.64 5.69
N GLN A 59 2.11 2.55 5.21
CA GLN A 59 2.69 1.21 5.35
C GLN A 59 3.94 1.03 4.50
N ILE A 60 3.95 1.52 3.27
CA ILE A 60 5.13 1.41 2.39
C ILE A 60 6.26 2.29 2.90
N THR A 61 5.97 3.54 3.30
CA THR A 61 6.99 4.44 3.87
C THR A 61 7.58 3.85 5.15
N SER A 62 6.74 3.31 6.03
CA SER A 62 7.18 2.64 7.26
C SER A 62 8.08 1.44 6.97
N LEU A 63 7.70 0.62 5.98
CA LEU A 63 8.50 -0.53 5.56
C LEU A 63 9.88 -0.11 5.02
N VAL A 64 9.92 0.90 4.13
CA VAL A 64 11.17 1.40 3.54
C VAL A 64 12.07 2.02 4.62
N LYS A 65 11.51 2.81 5.55
CA LYS A 65 12.26 3.36 6.68
C LYS A 65 12.84 2.27 7.57
N SER A 66 12.03 1.27 7.94
CA SER A 66 12.45 0.16 8.79
C SER A 66 13.59 -0.66 8.15
N GLN A 67 13.61 -0.79 6.82
CA GLN A 67 14.67 -1.49 6.11
C GLN A 67 16.00 -0.71 6.11
N LYS A 68 15.96 0.63 6.05
CA LYS A 68 17.17 1.47 6.08
C LYS A 68 17.89 1.47 7.44
N VAL A 69 17.17 1.26 8.54
CA VAL A 69 17.75 1.25 9.91
C VAL A 69 18.60 0.01 10.18
N VAL A 70 18.38 -1.10 9.46
CA VAL A 70 19.11 -2.37 9.69
C VAL A 70 20.50 -2.38 9.01
N VAL A 71 20.81 -1.40 8.18
CA VAL A 71 22.06 -1.35 7.38
C VAL A 71 23.07 -0.31 7.92
N VAL A 72 22.98 0.07 9.20
CA VAL A 72 23.92 1.01 9.85
C VAL A 72 24.63 0.31 11.01
#